data_AF-A0A1D2WW04-F1
#
_entry.id   AF-A0A1D2WW04-F1
#
_cell.length_a   1.000
_cell.length_b   1.000
_cell.length_c   1.000
_cell.angle_alpha   90.00
_cell.angle_beta   90.00
_cell.angle_gamma   90.00
#
_symmetry.space_group_name_H-M   'P 1'
#
loop_
_entity.id
_entity.type
_entity.pdbx_description
1 polymer ?
#
loop_
_entity_poly.entity_id
_entity_poly.type
_entity_poly.pdbx_seq_one_letter_code
_entity_poly.pdbx_strand_id
1 'polypeptide(L)'
;MRIRVISSRDEVFMLNPNERIVHLAFRPSNKDVFALVETCPKIEVIQLPKSYIATISKSIEIFLEMQRIQLMEGDVWGHRKDINEYYTIPISVTEKIREMKIEGKSNEDIEAKVSRENRLNPEMVAYIMNKEAPA
;
A
#
# COMPACT_ATOMS: atom_id res chain seq x y z
N MET A 1 -3.62 9.99 -3.95
CA MET A 1 -3.16 9.24 -2.76
C MET A 1 -1.64 9.18 -2.73
N ARG A 2 -1.00 8.93 -1.58
CA ARG A 2 0.46 8.87 -1.44
C ARG A 2 0.85 7.64 -0.62
N ILE A 3 1.98 7.03 -0.96
CA ILE A 3 2.57 5.87 -0.28
C ILE A 3 3.89 6.33 0.31
N ARG A 4 4.07 6.18 1.63
CA ARG A 4 5.35 6.47 2.28
C ARG A 4 6.33 5.33 2.02
N VAL A 5 7.47 5.61 1.39
CA VAL A 5 8.49 4.60 1.11
C VAL A 5 9.52 4.58 2.24
N ILE A 6 9.74 3.41 2.83
CA ILE A 6 10.61 3.20 3.99
C ILE A 6 11.71 2.23 3.57
N SER A 7 12.96 2.70 3.55
CA SER A 7 14.10 1.90 3.07
C SER A 7 14.93 1.27 4.16
N SER A 8 14.76 1.69 5.42
CA SER A 8 15.53 1.18 6.55
C SER A 8 14.69 1.05 7.81
N ARG A 9 15.17 0.25 8.77
CA ARG A 9 14.47 -0.02 10.03
C ARG A 9 14.41 1.22 10.93
N ASP A 10 15.47 1.99 10.97
CA ASP A 10 15.58 3.15 11.87
C ASP A 10 14.57 4.24 11.52
N GLU A 11 14.18 4.33 10.24
CA GLU A 11 13.15 5.25 9.78
C GLU A 11 11.77 4.96 10.35
N VAL A 12 11.47 3.71 10.73
CA VAL A 12 10.15 3.33 11.25
C VAL A 12 9.77 4.19 12.46
N PHE A 13 10.74 4.51 13.31
CA PHE A 13 10.53 5.31 14.53
C PHE A 13 10.41 6.82 14.27
N MET A 14 10.72 7.27 13.06
CA MET A 14 10.66 8.69 12.66
C MET A 14 9.47 8.98 11.74
N LEU A 15 8.59 8.00 11.51
CA LEU A 15 7.44 8.16 10.64
C LEU A 15 6.41 9.11 11.25
N ASN A 16 5.66 9.78 10.36
CA ASN A 16 4.52 10.56 10.78
C ASN A 16 3.42 9.63 11.31
N PRO A 17 2.86 9.84 12.51
CA PRO A 17 1.81 8.97 13.05
C PRO A 17 0.52 8.92 12.21
N ASN A 18 0.35 9.85 11.26
CA ASN A 18 -0.79 9.89 10.34
C ASN A 18 -0.54 9.18 9.00
N GLU A 19 0.60 8.51 8.81
CA GLU A 19 0.81 7.69 7.61
C GLU A 19 -0.27 6.60 7.53
N ARG A 20 -0.88 6.49 6.34
CA ARG A 20 -1.97 5.54 6.07
C ARG A 20 -1.53 4.37 5.20
N ILE A 21 -0.61 4.62 4.27
CA ILE A 21 -0.13 3.63 3.30
C ILE A 21 1.39 3.69 3.32
N VAL A 22 2.02 2.57 3.61
CA VAL A 22 3.49 2.47 3.61
C VAL A 22 3.96 1.37 2.68
N HIS A 23 5.13 1.56 2.10
CA HIS A 23 5.87 0.53 1.39
C HIS A 23 7.19 0.27 2.10
N LEU A 24 7.40 -0.97 2.52
CA LEU A 24 8.64 -1.40 3.16
C LEU A 24 9.57 -1.99 2.10
N ALA A 25 10.62 -1.25 1.76
CA ALA A 25 11.66 -1.67 0.81
C ALA A 25 12.76 -2.54 1.47
N PHE A 26 12.51 -3.02 2.69
CA PHE A 26 13.34 -3.99 3.40
C PHE A 26 12.45 -5.11 3.96
N ARG A 27 13.04 -6.28 4.23
CA ARG A 27 12.33 -7.40 4.88
C ARG A 27 12.11 -7.09 6.37
N PRO A 28 10.86 -6.88 6.83
CA PRO A 28 10.59 -6.58 8.22
C PRO A 28 10.69 -7.85 9.08
N SER A 29 11.21 -7.68 10.30
CA SER A 29 11.04 -8.65 11.38
C SER A 29 9.70 -8.42 12.10
N ASN A 30 9.28 -9.35 12.95
CA ASN A 30 8.09 -9.18 13.79
C ASN A 30 8.17 -7.88 14.62
N LYS A 31 9.36 -7.56 15.16
CA LYS A 31 9.59 -6.33 15.92
C LYS A 31 9.37 -5.08 15.06
N ASP A 32 9.84 -5.11 13.80
CA ASP A 32 9.69 -3.97 12.88
C ASP A 32 8.20 -3.73 12.57
N VAL A 33 7.40 -4.80 12.40
CA VAL A 33 5.95 -4.68 12.18
C VAL A 33 5.24 -4.10 13.40
N PHE A 34 5.54 -4.56 14.61
CA PHE A 34 4.94 -4.00 15.82
C PHE A 34 5.31 -2.53 16.00
N ALA A 35 6.60 -2.18 15.83
CA ALA A 35 7.06 -0.80 15.92
C ALA A 35 6.38 0.11 14.89
N LEU A 36 6.13 -0.39 13.67
CA LEU A 36 5.42 0.34 12.63
C LEU A 36 3.97 0.64 13.04
N VAL A 37 3.25 -0.35 13.54
CA VAL A 37 1.86 -0.19 13.98
C VAL A 37 1.75 0.75 15.18
N GLU A 38 2.70 0.67 16.13
CA GLU A 38 2.79 1.58 17.27
C GLU A 38 3.09 3.02 16.83
N THR A 39 4.03 3.20 15.89
CA THR A 39 4.43 4.54 15.43
C THR A 39 3.36 5.18 14.55
N CYS A 40 2.68 4.38 13.72
CA CYS A 40 1.66 4.84 12.77
C CYS A 40 0.30 4.21 13.11
N PRO A 41 -0.42 4.68 14.14
CA PRO A 41 -1.69 4.09 14.57
C PRO A 41 -2.83 4.25 13.54
N LYS A 42 -2.65 5.08 12.51
CA LYS A 42 -3.61 5.29 11.42
C LYS A 42 -3.27 4.50 10.16
N ILE A 43 -2.31 3.58 10.23
CA ILE A 43 -1.93 2.76 9.10
C ILE A 43 -3.09 1.86 8.68
N GLU A 44 -3.34 1.80 7.38
CA GLU A 44 -4.40 1.00 6.77
C GLU A 44 -3.80 -0.06 5.84
N VAL A 45 -2.64 0.23 5.24
CA VAL A 45 -2.01 -0.60 4.23
C VAL A 45 -0.50 -0.69 4.47
N ILE A 46 -0.01 -1.93 4.48
CA ILE A 46 1.42 -2.26 4.40
C ILE A 46 1.67 -2.98 3.06
N GLN A 47 2.41 -2.31 2.18
CA GLN A 47 2.84 -2.87 0.90
C GLN A 47 4.25 -3.47 1.02
N LEU A 48 4.42 -4.71 0.58
CA LEU A 48 5.70 -5.40 0.56
C LEU A 48 6.01 -5.97 -0.83
N PRO A 49 7.30 -5.99 -1.24
CA PRO A 49 7.73 -6.81 -2.37
C PRO A 49 7.39 -8.29 -2.17
N LYS A 50 7.12 -9.01 -3.27
CA LYS A 50 6.77 -10.43 -3.28
C LYS A 50 7.70 -11.32 -2.44
N SER A 51 9.00 -11.06 -2.49
CA SER A 51 10.01 -11.84 -1.77
C SER A 51 10.01 -11.57 -0.26
N TYR A 52 9.39 -10.48 0.20
CA TYR A 52 9.32 -10.11 1.61
C TYR A 52 7.99 -10.52 2.22
N ILE A 53 6.88 -10.33 1.49
CA ILE A 53 5.56 -10.78 1.95
C ILE A 53 5.54 -12.30 2.21
N ALA A 54 6.22 -13.09 1.37
CA ALA A 54 6.36 -14.54 1.54
C ALA A 54 7.10 -14.96 2.82
N THR A 55 7.78 -14.04 3.50
CA THR A 55 8.50 -14.29 4.76
C THR A 55 7.74 -13.83 5.99
N ILE A 56 6.56 -13.24 5.81
CA ILE A 56 5.69 -12.85 6.92
C ILE A 56 5.09 -14.12 7.54
N SER A 57 5.15 -14.19 8.87
CA SER A 57 4.58 -15.33 9.61
C SER A 57 3.06 -15.23 9.69
N LYS A 58 2.38 -16.39 9.80
CA LYS A 58 0.92 -16.42 9.93
C LYS A 58 0.41 -15.64 11.14
N SER A 59 1.17 -15.65 12.23
CA SER A 59 0.83 -14.89 13.44
C SER A 59 0.83 -13.38 13.20
N ILE A 60 1.75 -12.87 12.36
CA ILE A 60 1.79 -11.46 11.98
C ILE A 60 0.62 -11.12 11.05
N GLU A 61 0.27 -11.99 10.10
CA GLU A 61 -0.91 -11.78 9.25
C GLU A 61 -2.18 -11.62 10.11
N ILE A 62 -2.40 -12.54 11.06
CA ILE A 62 -3.55 -12.49 11.98
C ILE A 62 -3.51 -11.20 12.81
N PHE A 63 -2.35 -10.81 13.32
CA PHE A 63 -2.20 -9.57 14.08
C PHE A 63 -2.59 -8.34 13.25
N LEU A 64 -2.10 -8.23 12.00
CA LEU A 64 -2.43 -7.13 11.11
C LEU A 64 -3.93 -7.11 10.77
N GLU A 65 -4.52 -8.29 10.52
CA GLU A 65 -5.96 -8.43 10.29
C GLU A 65 -6.79 -7.95 11.49
N MET A 66 -6.38 -8.30 12.72
CA MET A 66 -7.02 -7.82 13.95
C MET A 66 -6.94 -6.30 14.09
N GLN A 67 -5.85 -5.68 13.62
CA GLN A 67 -5.69 -4.22 13.59
C GLN A 67 -6.38 -3.57 12.37
N ARG A 68 -7.06 -4.36 11.52
CA ARG A 68 -7.67 -3.93 10.25
C ARG A 68 -6.67 -3.32 9.27
N ILE A 69 -5.44 -3.81 9.30
CA ILE A 69 -4.35 -3.40 8.40
C ILE A 69 -4.26 -4.42 7.26
N GLN A 70 -4.35 -3.94 6.04
CA GLN A 70 -4.21 -4.76 4.84
C GLN A 70 -2.74 -4.96 4.50
N LEU A 71 -2.30 -6.20 4.44
CA LEU A 71 -1.01 -6.59 3.90
C LEU A 71 -1.16 -6.90 2.41
N MET A 72 -0.46 -6.18 1.54
CA MET A 72 -0.57 -6.35 0.09
C MET A 72 0.79 -6.50 -0.58
N GLU A 73 0.81 -7.27 -1.67
CA GLU A 73 1.99 -7.36 -2.51
C GLU A 73 2.13 -6.08 -3.35
N GLY A 74 3.33 -5.55 -3.51
CA GLY A 74 3.56 -4.47 -4.46
C GLY A 74 4.96 -3.90 -4.37
N ASP A 75 5.38 -3.23 -5.43
CA ASP A 75 6.70 -2.60 -5.52
C ASP A 75 6.58 -1.16 -6.02
N VAL A 76 7.52 -0.30 -5.62
CA VAL A 76 7.61 1.11 -6.04
C VAL A 76 8.74 1.27 -7.06
N TRP A 77 8.59 0.57 -8.18
CA TRP A 77 9.64 0.44 -9.18
C TRP A 77 10.09 1.79 -9.75
N GLY A 78 11.41 2.03 -9.79
CA GLY A 78 12.00 3.28 -10.29
C GLY A 78 11.84 4.49 -9.36
N HIS A 79 11.30 4.31 -8.15
CA HIS A 79 11.21 5.38 -7.17
C HIS A 79 12.57 5.68 -6.52
N ARG A 80 12.97 6.95 -6.54
CA ARG A 80 14.19 7.46 -5.93
C ARG A 80 13.88 8.17 -4.62
N LYS A 81 14.04 7.43 -3.52
CA LYS A 81 13.75 7.90 -2.17
C LYS A 81 14.61 9.10 -1.74
N ASP A 82 15.81 9.22 -2.30
CA ASP A 82 16.72 10.34 -2.09
C ASP A 82 16.17 11.67 -2.65
N ILE A 83 15.20 11.60 -3.57
CA ILE A 83 14.55 12.77 -4.19
C ILE A 83 13.16 12.99 -3.60
N ASN A 84 12.41 11.92 -3.32
CA ASN A 84 11.07 12.02 -2.75
C ASN A 84 10.80 10.86 -1.80
N GLU A 85 10.37 11.18 -0.60
CA GLU A 85 10.01 10.22 0.44
C GLU A 85 8.70 9.47 0.18
N TYR A 86 7.87 10.02 -0.71
CA TYR A 86 6.54 9.56 -1.02
C TYR A 86 6.43 9.15 -2.49
N TYR A 87 5.92 7.94 -2.72
CA TYR A 87 5.41 7.56 -4.03
C TYR A 87 3.98 8.10 -4.18
N THR A 88 3.78 9.05 -5.09
CA THR A 88 2.46 9.65 -5.32
C THR A 88 1.73 8.90 -6.42
N ILE A 89 0.54 8.39 -6.11
CA ILE A 89 -0.34 7.80 -7.12
C ILE A 89 -0.91 8.95 -7.96
N PRO A 90 -0.70 8.95 -9.29
CA PRO A 90 -1.20 10.02 -10.15
C PRO A 90 -2.72 10.15 -10.08
N ILE A 91 -3.21 11.39 -10.11
CA ILE A 91 -4.66 11.67 -10.08
C ILE A 91 -5.37 11.04 -11.29
N SER A 92 -4.69 10.96 -12.43
CA SER A 92 -5.20 10.32 -13.65
C SER A 92 -5.57 8.84 -13.44
N VAL A 93 -4.88 8.12 -12.55
CA VAL A 93 -5.24 6.74 -12.20
C VAL A 93 -6.59 6.71 -11.50
N THR A 94 -6.76 7.60 -10.53
CA THR A 94 -7.98 7.71 -9.73
C THR A 94 -9.17 8.15 -10.58
N GLU A 95 -8.99 9.15 -11.45
CA GLU A 95 -10.05 9.58 -12.38
C GLU A 95 -10.45 8.48 -13.35
N LYS A 96 -9.48 7.73 -13.89
CA LYS A 96 -9.75 6.62 -14.79
C LYS A 96 -10.54 5.49 -14.11
N ILE A 97 -10.21 5.17 -12.86
CA ILE A 97 -10.98 4.20 -12.07
C ILE A 97 -12.43 4.68 -11.94
N ARG A 98 -12.64 5.97 -11.63
CA ARG A 98 -13.97 6.57 -11.52
C ARG A 98 -14.74 6.54 -12.83
N GLU A 99 -14.12 6.92 -13.95
CA GLU A 99 -14.73 6.86 -15.29
C GLU A 99 -15.20 5.44 -15.63
N MET A 100 -14.33 4.44 -15.45
CA MET A 100 -14.68 3.05 -15.74
C MET A 100 -15.80 2.51 -14.82
N LYS A 101 -15.89 2.99 -13.58
CA LYS A 101 -16.98 2.66 -12.66
C LYS A 101 -18.30 3.31 -13.10
N ILE A 102 -18.28 4.55 -13.58
CA ILE A 102 -19.46 5.24 -14.14
C ILE A 102 -19.93 4.54 -15.43
N GLU A 103 -19.01 4.04 -16.24
CA GLU A 103 -19.31 3.23 -17.43
C GLU A 103 -19.91 1.85 -17.10
N GLY A 104 -19.98 1.47 -15.83
CA GLY A 104 -20.59 0.22 -15.38
C GLY A 104 -19.73 -1.02 -15.62
N LYS A 105 -18.41 -0.85 -15.75
CA LYS A 105 -17.48 -1.99 -15.87
C LYS A 105 -17.41 -2.77 -14.56
N SER A 106 -17.15 -4.08 -14.67
CA SER A 106 -16.93 -4.92 -13.50
C SER A 106 -15.64 -4.51 -12.77
N ASN A 107 -15.57 -4.79 -11.47
CA ASN A 107 -14.40 -4.47 -10.67
C ASN A 107 -13.15 -5.21 -11.19
N GLU A 108 -13.32 -6.46 -11.62
CA GLU A 108 -12.25 -7.30 -12.16
C GLU A 108 -11.65 -6.69 -13.45
N ASP A 109 -12.51 -6.15 -14.33
CA ASP A 109 -12.06 -5.50 -15.57
C ASP A 109 -11.32 -4.18 -15.30
N ILE A 110 -11.77 -3.43 -14.29
CA ILE A 110 -11.11 -2.20 -13.84
C ILE A 110 -9.73 -2.51 -13.29
N GLU A 111 -9.64 -3.48 -12.38
CA GLU A 111 -8.38 -3.93 -11.78
C GLU A 111 -7.39 -4.37 -12.85
N ALA A 112 -7.79 -5.25 -13.77
CA ALA A 112 -6.93 -5.76 -14.83
C ALA A 112 -6.42 -4.64 -15.76
N LYS A 113 -7.30 -3.73 -16.18
CA LYS A 113 -6.94 -2.65 -17.12
C LYS A 113 -6.06 -1.59 -16.47
N VAL A 114 -6.42 -1.14 -15.27
CA VAL A 114 -5.69 -0.08 -14.56
C VAL A 114 -4.34 -0.59 -14.07
N SER A 115 -4.28 -1.83 -13.57
CA SER A 115 -3.03 -2.48 -13.17
C SER A 115 -2.04 -2.55 -14.34
N ARG A 116 -2.50 -3.03 -15.50
CA ARG A 116 -1.66 -3.21 -16.69
C ARG A 116 -1.08 -1.90 -17.21
N GLU A 117 -1.87 -0.84 -17.20
CA GLU A 117 -1.45 0.45 -17.76
C GLU A 117 -0.60 1.28 -16.80
N ASN A 118 -0.81 1.17 -15.48
CA ASN A 118 -0.16 2.02 -14.48
C ASN A 118 0.86 1.29 -13.61
N ARG A 119 1.11 0.00 -13.87
CA ARG A 119 2.03 -0.87 -13.09
C ARG A 119 1.70 -0.88 -11.59
N LEU A 120 0.42 -0.79 -11.25
CA LEU A 120 -0.08 -0.91 -9.88
C LEU A 120 -0.55 -2.34 -9.64
N ASN A 121 -0.40 -2.84 -8.41
CA ASN A 121 -0.99 -4.12 -8.06
C ASN A 121 -2.54 -4.02 -8.13
N PRO A 122 -3.24 -5.03 -8.69
CA PRO A 122 -4.70 -5.12 -8.61
C PRO A 122 -5.29 -4.85 -7.21
N GLU A 123 -4.67 -5.34 -6.14
CA GLU A 123 -5.10 -5.10 -4.76
C GLU A 123 -5.06 -3.62 -4.37
N MET A 124 -4.05 -2.88 -4.84
CA MET A 124 -3.96 -1.43 -4.65
C MET A 124 -5.07 -0.71 -5.43
N VAL A 125 -5.41 -1.18 -6.63
CA VAL A 125 -6.53 -0.64 -7.41
C VAL A 125 -7.86 -0.88 -6.68
N ALA A 126 -8.08 -2.09 -6.17
CA ALA A 126 -9.25 -2.42 -5.35
C ALA A 126 -9.35 -1.54 -4.09
N TYR A 127 -8.22 -1.32 -3.42
CA TYR A 127 -8.16 -0.42 -2.26
C TYR A 127 -8.54 1.02 -2.63
N ILE A 128 -8.02 1.56 -3.74
CA ILE A 128 -8.39 2.90 -4.23
C ILE A 128 -9.89 2.97 -4.54
N MET A 129 -10.44 1.95 -5.23
CA MET A 129 -11.87 1.87 -5.56
C MET A 129 -12.77 1.92 -4.32
N ASN A 130 -12.41 1.20 -3.27
CA ASN A 130 -13.17 1.14 -2.03
C ASN A 130 -13.03 2.43 -1.21
N LYS A 131 -11.87 3.07 -1.25
CA LYS A 131 -11.62 4.32 -0.52
C LYS A 131 -12.33 5.54 -1.13
N GLU A 132 -12.65 5.48 -2.42
CA GLU A 132 -13.44 6.50 -3.11
C GLU A 132 -14.96 6.27 -3.04
N ALA A 133 -15.42 5.11 -2.55
CA ALA A 133 -16.84 4.90 -2.33
C ALA A 133 -17.31 5.80 -1.17
N PRO A 134 -18.29 6.71 -1.39
CA PRO A 134 -18.97 7.36 -0.28
C PRO A 134 -19.63 6.27 0.57
N ALA A 135 -19.45 6.33 1.89
CA ALA A 135 -20.23 5.56 2.85
C ALA A 135 -21.71 5.99 2.82
#